data_AF-A0A161V2F6-F1
#
_entry.id   AF-A0A161V2F6-F1
#
_cell.length_a   1.000
_cell.length_b   1.000
_cell.length_c   1.000
_cell.angle_alpha   90.00
_cell.angle_beta   90.00
_cell.angle_gamma   90.00
#
_symmetry.space_group_name_H-M   'P 1'
#
loop_
_entity.id
_entity.type
_entity.pdbx_description
1 polymer ?
#
loop_
_entity_poly.entity_id
_entity_poly.type
_entity_poly.pdbx_seq_one_letter_code
_entity_poly.pdbx_strand_id
1 'polypeptide(L)'
;MANMKTIGVALLMSFMGFTSLEAGSLAENANRGLAVWECAAFAHLADLKESEELFTVGYENLKPAYDLKSKELLTEEDEASLHMIVKLAFGGPSADFMLGVLWDRTHHIAGQSVTRENWSELNASQRVLRQEAEATSFYYALNCEQMLAK
;
A
#
# COMPACT_ATOMS: atom_id res chain seq x y z
N MET A 1 -43.36 -34.68 -46.21
CA MET A 1 -42.48 -34.74 -45.03
C MET A 1 -41.34 -33.77 -45.26
N ALA A 2 -41.41 -32.59 -44.66
CA ALA A 2 -40.40 -31.55 -44.78
C ALA A 2 -39.35 -31.76 -43.67
N ASN A 3 -38.07 -31.82 -44.01
CA ASN A 3 -36.98 -31.82 -43.04
C ASN A 3 -36.10 -30.60 -43.31
N MET A 4 -36.42 -29.54 -42.58
CA MET A 4 -35.70 -28.28 -42.48
C MET A 4 -34.78 -28.40 -41.26
N LYS A 5 -33.46 -28.34 -41.44
CA LYS A 5 -32.50 -28.18 -40.34
C LYS A 5 -31.53 -27.04 -40.66
N THR A 6 -32.05 -25.87 -40.33
CA THR A 6 -31.44 -24.76 -39.58
C THR A 6 -29.92 -24.67 -39.48
N ILE A 7 -29.45 -23.51 -39.95
CA ILE A 7 -28.15 -22.86 -39.82
C ILE A 7 -27.72 -22.76 -38.35
N GLY A 8 -26.50 -23.20 -38.03
CA GLY A 8 -25.85 -22.97 -36.75
C GLY A 8 -24.81 -21.86 -36.86
N VAL A 9 -25.16 -20.64 -36.44
CA VAL A 9 -24.21 -19.55 -36.19
C VAL A 9 -23.64 -19.77 -34.78
N ALA A 10 -22.36 -20.10 -34.68
CA ALA A 10 -21.67 -20.14 -33.39
C ALA A 10 -21.22 -18.72 -33.02
N LEU A 11 -21.96 -18.10 -32.10
CA LEU A 11 -21.56 -16.87 -31.44
C LEU A 11 -20.55 -17.22 -30.33
N LEU A 12 -19.26 -17.01 -30.59
CA LEU A 12 -18.20 -17.10 -29.58
C LEU A 12 -18.35 -15.91 -28.62
N MET A 13 -19.04 -16.10 -27.50
CA MET A 13 -18.94 -15.19 -26.36
C MET A 13 -17.64 -15.50 -25.61
N SER A 14 -16.61 -14.71 -25.88
CA SER A 14 -15.42 -14.65 -25.04
C SER A 14 -15.79 -14.05 -23.69
N PHE A 15 -16.07 -14.90 -22.71
CA PHE A 15 -16.05 -14.52 -21.31
C PHE A 15 -14.61 -14.17 -20.94
N MET A 16 -14.28 -12.88 -20.94
CA MET A 16 -13.16 -12.40 -20.15
C MET A 16 -13.52 -12.69 -18.69
N GLY A 17 -12.90 -13.71 -18.11
CA GLY A 17 -13.00 -14.01 -16.70
C GLY A 17 -12.37 -12.86 -15.92
N PHE A 18 -13.19 -11.92 -15.44
CA PHE A 18 -12.83 -11.10 -14.31
C PHE A 18 -12.77 -12.03 -13.12
N THR A 19 -11.56 -12.46 -12.74
CA THR A 19 -11.35 -13.07 -11.44
C THR A 19 -11.69 -11.99 -10.41
N SER A 20 -12.80 -12.17 -9.70
CA SER A 20 -13.03 -11.44 -8.46
C SER A 20 -11.84 -11.77 -7.55
N LEU A 21 -10.96 -10.80 -7.30
CA LEU A 21 -10.10 -10.90 -6.13
C LEU A 21 -11.07 -11.02 -4.95
N GLU A 22 -10.95 -12.07 -4.13
CA GLU A 22 -11.76 -12.14 -2.91
C GLU A 22 -11.49 -10.89 -2.08
N ALA A 23 -12.53 -10.20 -1.62
CA ALA A 23 -12.42 -8.97 -0.82
C ALA A 23 -11.45 -9.13 0.36
N GLY A 24 -11.42 -10.34 0.96
CA GLY A 24 -10.45 -10.72 1.98
C GLY A 24 -8.99 -10.59 1.52
N SER A 25 -8.67 -11.06 0.32
CA SER A 25 -7.31 -10.97 -0.24
C SER A 25 -6.89 -9.53 -0.57
N LEU A 26 -7.82 -8.67 -1.03
CA LEU A 26 -7.49 -7.28 -1.36
C LEU A 26 -7.19 -6.46 -0.11
N ALA A 27 -8.05 -6.55 0.90
CA ALA A 27 -7.84 -5.84 2.15
C ALA A 27 -6.64 -6.35 2.93
N GLU A 28 -6.42 -7.66 2.95
CA GLU A 28 -5.23 -8.25 3.56
C GLU A 28 -3.94 -7.73 2.89
N ASN A 29 -3.88 -7.74 1.56
CA ASN A 29 -2.75 -7.19 0.81
C ASN A 29 -2.57 -5.70 1.09
N ALA A 30 -3.63 -4.89 1.03
CA ALA A 30 -3.53 -3.46 1.30
C ALA A 30 -3.06 -3.16 2.74
N ASN A 31 -3.54 -3.92 3.72
CA ASN A 31 -3.13 -3.78 5.13
C ASN A 31 -1.68 -4.20 5.32
N ARG A 32 -1.25 -5.30 4.70
CA ARG A 32 0.15 -5.71 4.67
C ARG A 32 1.01 -4.62 4.04
N GLY A 33 0.60 -4.10 2.88
CA GLY A 33 1.36 -3.07 2.18
C GLY A 33 1.49 -1.77 3.00
N LEU A 34 0.45 -1.38 3.73
CA LEU A 34 0.51 -0.25 4.66
C LEU A 34 1.53 -0.49 5.78
N ALA A 35 1.51 -1.66 6.42
CA ALA A 35 2.47 -2.01 7.46
C ALA A 35 3.93 -2.06 6.92
N VAL A 36 4.11 -2.60 5.71
CA VAL A 36 5.42 -2.62 5.05
C VAL A 36 5.91 -1.19 4.75
N TRP A 37 5.02 -0.27 4.33
CA TRP A 37 5.38 1.13 4.12
C TRP A 37 5.68 1.90 5.42
N GLU A 38 5.02 1.57 6.52
CA GLU A 38 5.41 2.08 7.83
C GLU A 38 6.85 1.66 8.18
N CYS A 39 7.18 0.39 7.94
CA CYS A 39 8.55 -0.10 8.06
C CYS A 39 9.54 0.58 7.10
N ALA A 40 9.15 0.80 5.84
CA ALA A 40 9.98 1.51 4.87
C ALA A 40 10.29 2.94 5.30
N ALA A 41 9.31 3.62 5.90
CA ALA A 41 9.47 4.97 6.42
C ALA A 41 10.44 5.03 7.61
N PHE A 42 10.32 4.10 8.57
CA PHE A 42 11.30 4.02 9.66
C PHE A 42 12.70 3.63 9.16
N ALA A 43 12.79 2.69 8.22
CA ALA A 43 14.07 2.34 7.59
C ALA A 43 14.71 3.54 6.88
N HIS A 44 13.91 4.36 6.18
CA HIS A 44 14.37 5.57 5.52
C HIS A 44 14.94 6.59 6.53
N LEU A 45 14.19 6.86 7.60
CA LEU A 45 14.60 7.79 8.66
C LEU A 45 15.83 7.32 9.45
N ALA A 46 16.09 6.00 9.42
CA ALA A 46 17.23 5.34 10.05
C ALA A 46 18.44 5.12 9.12
N ASP A 47 18.37 5.58 7.86
CA ASP A 47 19.39 5.35 6.83
C ASP A 47 19.73 3.86 6.63
N LEU A 48 18.70 3.00 6.70
CA LEU A 48 18.83 1.56 6.48
C LEU A 48 18.64 1.22 5.00
N LYS A 49 19.51 0.35 4.47
CA LYS A 49 19.52 -0.07 3.06
C LYS A 49 18.23 -0.80 2.65
N GLU A 50 17.51 -1.39 3.60
CA GLU A 50 16.27 -2.13 3.41
C GLU A 50 15.09 -1.22 3.03
N SER A 51 15.24 0.11 3.17
CA SER A 51 14.18 1.09 2.92
C SER A 51 13.57 0.98 1.52
N GLU A 52 14.40 0.86 0.47
CA GLU A 52 13.92 0.79 -0.92
C GLU A 52 13.18 -0.52 -1.22
N GLU A 53 13.65 -1.65 -0.66
CA GLU A 53 13.01 -2.95 -0.84
C GLU A 53 11.64 -2.98 -0.15
N LEU A 54 11.57 -2.50 1.10
CA LEU A 54 10.31 -2.35 1.82
C LEU A 54 9.36 -1.40 1.08
N PHE A 55 9.85 -0.27 0.58
CA PHE A 55 9.01 0.64 -0.21
C PHE A 55 8.40 -0.07 -1.42
N THR A 56 9.21 -0.85 -2.14
CA THR A 56 8.75 -1.59 -3.33
C THR A 56 7.70 -2.64 -2.97
N VAL A 57 7.95 -3.46 -1.94
CA VAL A 57 6.99 -4.49 -1.49
C VAL A 57 5.68 -3.85 -1.02
N GLY A 58 5.74 -2.76 -0.27
CA GLY A 58 4.54 -2.04 0.17
C GLY A 58 3.74 -1.49 -1.00
N TYR A 59 4.42 -0.90 -2.00
CA TYR A 59 3.81 -0.38 -3.21
C TYR A 59 3.08 -1.49 -3.99
N GLU A 60 3.73 -2.64 -4.20
CA GLU A 60 3.14 -3.79 -4.91
C GLU A 60 1.89 -4.33 -4.22
N ASN A 61 1.87 -4.34 -2.89
CA ASN A 61 0.72 -4.81 -2.10
C ASN A 61 -0.45 -3.80 -2.09
N LEU A 62 -0.16 -2.50 -2.09
CA LEU A 62 -1.18 -1.45 -2.08
C LEU A 62 -1.77 -1.18 -3.47
N LYS A 63 -0.93 -1.23 -4.51
CA LYS A 63 -1.29 -0.81 -5.88
C LYS A 63 -2.59 -1.41 -6.41
N PRO A 64 -2.92 -2.70 -6.22
CA PRO A 64 -4.17 -3.27 -6.72
C PRO A 64 -5.42 -2.52 -6.24
N ALA A 65 -5.48 -2.13 -4.96
CA ALA A 65 -6.63 -1.42 -4.40
C ALA A 65 -6.77 -0.01 -5.02
N TYR A 66 -5.65 0.69 -5.20
CA TYR A 66 -5.64 2.02 -5.82
C TYR A 66 -5.88 1.99 -7.32
N ASP A 67 -5.41 0.96 -8.03
CA ASP A 67 -5.71 0.75 -9.45
C ASP A 67 -7.20 0.51 -9.65
N LEU A 68 -7.83 -0.34 -8.82
CA LEU A 68 -9.28 -0.55 -8.83
C LEU A 68 -10.04 0.74 -8.52
N LYS A 69 -9.61 1.49 -7.49
CA LYS A 69 -10.24 2.77 -7.14
C LYS A 69 -10.16 3.78 -8.29
N SER A 70 -8.99 3.92 -8.92
CA SER A 70 -8.76 4.88 -10.01
C SER A 70 -9.58 4.59 -11.27
N LYS A 71 -9.99 3.33 -11.45
CA LYS A 71 -10.81 2.87 -12.58
C LYS A 71 -12.30 2.79 -12.24
N GLU A 72 -12.69 3.20 -11.03
CA GLU A 72 -14.06 3.06 -10.52
C GLU A 72 -14.55 1.60 -10.49
N LEU A 73 -13.62 0.65 -10.29
CA LEU A 73 -13.87 -0.79 -10.23
C LEU A 73 -13.80 -1.36 -8.81
N LEU A 74 -13.44 -0.55 -7.82
CA LEU A 74 -13.45 -0.96 -6.42
C LEU A 74 -14.89 -1.04 -5.92
N THR A 75 -15.31 -2.21 -5.44
CA THR A 75 -16.68 -2.37 -4.93
C THR A 75 -16.84 -1.71 -3.56
N GLU A 76 -18.07 -1.41 -3.16
CA GLU A 76 -18.34 -0.86 -1.81
C GLU A 76 -17.92 -1.83 -0.69
N GLU A 77 -18.06 -3.13 -0.91
CA GLU A 77 -17.65 -4.17 0.04
C GLU A 77 -16.11 -4.21 0.19
N ASP A 78 -15.40 -4.21 -0.95
CA ASP A 78 -13.94 -4.13 -0.96
C ASP A 78 -13.48 -2.85 -0.25
N GLU A 79 -14.04 -1.70 -0.61
CA GLU A 79 -13.69 -0.41 -0.01
C GLU A 79 -13.97 -0.39 1.49
N ALA A 80 -15.11 -0.94 1.95
CA ALA A 80 -15.44 -1.01 3.36
C ALA A 80 -14.41 -1.81 4.17
N SER A 81 -13.83 -2.86 3.58
CA SER A 81 -12.83 -3.74 4.21
C SER A 81 -11.43 -3.14 4.32
N LEU A 82 -11.13 -2.06 3.58
CA LEU A 82 -9.83 -1.39 3.63
C LEU A 82 -9.62 -0.60 4.93
N HIS A 83 -8.37 -0.59 5.41
CA HIS A 83 -7.97 0.25 6.53
C HIS A 83 -8.25 1.73 6.25
N MET A 84 -8.66 2.47 7.29
CA MET A 84 -9.05 3.88 7.16
C MET A 84 -7.96 4.75 6.53
N ILE A 85 -6.70 4.53 6.87
CA ILE A 85 -5.57 5.30 6.32
C ILE A 85 -5.43 5.12 4.81
N VAL A 86 -5.66 3.90 4.29
CA VAL A 86 -5.64 3.62 2.84
C VAL A 86 -6.72 4.44 2.14
N LYS A 87 -7.94 4.44 2.69
CA LYS A 87 -9.09 5.17 2.14
C LYS A 87 -8.91 6.67 2.17
N LEU A 88 -8.27 7.22 3.21
CA LEU A 88 -8.03 8.66 3.33
C LEU A 88 -7.10 9.21 2.24
N ALA A 89 -6.36 8.33 1.55
CA ALA A 89 -5.55 8.69 0.38
C ALA A 89 -6.27 8.47 -0.96
N PHE A 90 -7.54 8.08 -0.96
CA PHE A 90 -8.37 8.01 -2.17
C PHE A 90 -8.77 9.41 -2.65
N GLY A 91 -7.84 10.07 -3.32
CA GLY A 91 -8.07 11.36 -3.97
C GLY A 91 -6.96 11.70 -4.94
N GLY A 92 -7.32 11.95 -6.19
CA GLY A 92 -6.37 12.39 -7.22
C GLY A 92 -6.60 11.77 -8.59
N PRO A 93 -5.77 12.14 -9.58
CA PRO A 93 -5.97 11.78 -10.98
C PRO A 93 -5.53 10.36 -11.37
N SER A 94 -4.78 9.65 -10.51
CA SER A 94 -4.27 8.31 -10.82
C SER A 94 -3.97 7.50 -9.56
N ALA A 95 -3.83 6.17 -9.71
CA ALA A 95 -3.40 5.29 -8.64
C ALA A 95 -2.04 5.69 -8.05
N ASP A 96 -1.06 6.01 -8.90
CA ASP A 96 0.28 6.40 -8.45
C ASP A 96 0.27 7.74 -7.70
N PHE A 97 -0.59 8.69 -8.10
CA PHE A 97 -0.76 9.93 -7.34
C PHE A 97 -1.33 9.64 -5.94
N MET A 98 -2.38 8.82 -5.85
CA MET A 98 -3.00 8.45 -4.57
C MET A 98 -2.01 7.69 -3.67
N LEU A 99 -1.21 6.79 -4.25
CA LEU A 99 -0.13 6.09 -3.56
C LEU A 99 0.96 7.05 -3.07
N GLY A 100 1.31 8.07 -3.85
CA GLY A 100 2.21 9.15 -3.42
C GLY A 100 1.68 9.92 -2.21
N VAL A 101 0.37 10.24 -2.20
CA VAL A 101 -0.29 10.88 -1.04
C VAL A 101 -0.26 9.97 0.19
N LEU A 102 -0.50 8.67 0.01
CA LEU A 102 -0.41 7.72 1.11
C LEU A 102 1.03 7.64 1.66
N TRP A 103 2.04 7.54 0.78
CA TRP A 103 3.44 7.49 1.19
C TRP A 103 3.85 8.74 1.97
N ASP A 104 3.54 9.94 1.47
CA ASP A 104 3.84 11.20 2.15
C ASP A 104 3.25 11.22 3.57
N ARG A 105 1.99 10.79 3.71
CA ARG A 105 1.33 10.69 5.01
C ARG A 105 2.00 9.67 5.94
N THR A 106 2.28 8.46 5.46
CA THR A 106 2.94 7.41 6.26
C THR A 106 4.33 7.85 6.70
N HIS A 107 5.11 8.42 5.79
CA HIS A 107 6.44 8.95 6.07
C HIS A 107 6.39 10.12 7.08
N HIS A 108 5.42 11.03 6.92
CA HIS A 108 5.22 12.12 7.87
C HIS A 108 4.88 11.62 9.28
N ILE A 109 3.99 10.63 9.39
CA ILE A 109 3.62 10.02 10.68
C ILE A 109 4.84 9.37 11.34
N ALA A 110 5.63 8.60 10.57
CA ALA A 110 6.87 8.01 11.08
C ALA A 110 7.84 9.09 11.59
N GLY A 111 7.97 10.20 10.84
CA GLY A 111 8.75 11.37 11.23
C GLY A 111 8.27 11.98 12.55
N GLN A 112 6.96 12.15 12.72
CA GLN A 112 6.39 12.64 13.97
C GLN A 112 6.64 11.69 15.15
N SER A 113 6.56 10.38 14.95
CA SER A 113 6.80 9.37 15.99
C SER A 113 8.23 9.38 16.55
N VAL A 114 9.22 9.77 15.73
CA VAL A 114 10.62 9.86 16.16
C VAL A 114 11.00 11.24 16.70
N THR A 115 10.16 12.26 16.48
CA THR A 115 10.33 13.59 17.08
C THR A 115 9.64 13.67 18.44
N ARG A 116 10.41 13.75 19.53
CA ARG A 116 9.89 13.89 20.92
C ARG A 116 10.06 15.30 21.49
N GLU A 117 9.61 15.49 22.72
CA GLU A 117 9.85 16.70 23.51
C GLU A 117 11.34 17.11 23.50
N ASN A 118 11.58 18.42 23.52
CA ASN A 118 12.90 19.07 23.46
C ASN A 118 13.65 18.96 22.11
N TRP A 119 12.99 18.52 21.02
CA TRP A 119 13.60 18.50 19.68
C TRP A 119 14.12 19.87 19.23
N SER A 120 13.42 20.94 19.60
CA SER A 120 13.79 22.33 19.29
C SER A 120 15.10 22.77 19.95
N GLU A 121 15.48 22.13 21.06
CA GLU A 121 16.69 22.46 21.83
C GLU A 121 17.95 21.82 21.24
N LEU A 122 17.78 20.80 20.38
CA LEU A 122 18.87 20.12 19.71
C LEU A 122 19.37 20.91 18.49
N ASN A 123 20.68 20.84 18.23
CA ASN A 123 21.25 21.30 16.96
C ASN A 123 20.97 20.29 15.83
N ALA A 124 21.28 20.68 14.59
CA ALA A 124 20.98 19.86 13.40
C ALA A 124 21.58 18.44 13.48
N SER A 125 22.87 18.32 13.83
CA SER A 125 23.54 17.02 13.93
C SER A 125 22.95 16.14 15.03
N GLN A 126 22.58 16.73 16.17
CA GLN A 126 21.93 16.00 17.26
C GLN A 126 20.52 15.52 16.88
N ARG A 127 19.77 16.30 16.10
CA ARG A 127 18.46 15.89 15.58
C ARG A 127 18.58 14.70 14.65
N VAL A 128 19.55 14.71 13.73
CA VAL A 128 19.81 13.59 12.81
C VAL A 128 20.13 12.32 13.59
N LEU A 129 21.12 12.37 14.49
CA LEU A 129 21.51 11.20 15.29
C LEU A 129 20.37 10.65 16.15
N ARG A 130 19.54 11.54 16.74
CA ARG A 130 18.39 11.12 17.53
C ARG A 130 17.30 10.51 16.65
N GLN A 131 17.03 11.11 15.48
CA GLN A 131 16.06 10.61 14.53
C GLN A 131 16.44 9.20 14.08
N GLU A 132 17.69 9.01 13.65
CA GLU A 132 18.20 7.71 13.21
C GLU A 132 18.09 6.66 14.33
N ALA A 133 18.48 7.00 15.55
CA ALA A 133 18.41 6.07 16.69
C ALA A 133 16.97 5.67 17.05
N GLU A 134 16.04 6.63 17.11
CA GLU A 134 14.64 6.34 17.42
C GLU A 134 13.96 5.58 16.28
N ALA A 135 14.22 5.96 15.02
CA ALA A 135 13.71 5.27 13.84
C ALA A 135 14.22 3.82 13.79
N THR A 136 15.50 3.59 14.09
CA THR A 136 16.10 2.26 14.22
C THR A 136 15.39 1.45 15.30
N SER A 137 15.09 2.07 16.46
CA SER A 137 14.36 1.40 17.53
C SER A 137 12.95 0.97 17.09
N PHE A 138 12.21 1.83 16.38
CA PHE A 138 10.89 1.49 15.85
C PHE A 138 10.96 0.38 14.80
N TYR A 139 11.92 0.46 13.88
CA TYR A 139 12.14 -0.55 12.84
C TYR A 139 12.27 -1.96 13.43
N TYR A 140 13.12 -2.13 14.45
CA TYR A 140 13.28 -3.42 15.11
C TYR A 140 12.10 -3.79 16.01
N ALA A 141 11.49 -2.83 16.71
CA ALA A 141 10.33 -3.09 17.57
C ALA A 141 9.11 -3.61 16.79
N LEU A 142 8.94 -3.16 15.55
CA LEU A 142 7.89 -3.61 14.64
C LEU A 142 8.25 -4.90 13.87
N ASN A 143 9.43 -5.47 14.12
CA ASN A 143 9.96 -6.64 13.41
C ASN A 143 9.99 -6.43 11.88
N CYS A 144 10.38 -5.23 11.43
CA CYS A 144 10.34 -4.88 10.02
C CYS A 144 11.19 -5.79 9.11
N GLU A 145 12.23 -6.41 9.65
CA GLU A 145 13.03 -7.43 8.95
C GLU A 145 12.18 -8.62 8.47
N GLN A 146 11.14 -8.99 9.22
CA GLN A 146 10.27 -10.12 8.90
C GLN A 146 9.27 -9.78 7.80
N MET A 147 9.06 -8.49 7.49
CA MET A 147 8.12 -8.07 6.46
C MET A 147 8.62 -8.40 5.04
N LEU A 148 9.93 -8.60 4.89
CA LEU A 148 10.58 -9.04 3.64
C LEU A 148 10.68 -10.56 3.52
N ALA A 149 10.39 -11.31 4.60
CA ALA A 149 10.38 -12.76 4.55
C ALA A 149 9.18 -13.26 3.71
N LYS A 150 9.45 -14.16 2.77
CA LYS A 150 8.46 -14.79 1.88
C LYS A 150 7.85 -16.04 2.49
#